data_AF-A0A919II16-F1
#
_entry.id   AF-A0A919II16-F1
#
_cell.length_a   1.000
_cell.length_b   1.000
_cell.length_c   1.000
_cell.angle_alpha   90.00
_cell.angle_beta   90.00
_cell.angle_gamma   90.00
#
_symmetry.space_group_name_H-M   'P 1'
#
loop_
_entity.id
_entity.type
_entity.pdbx_description
1 polymer ?
#
loop_
_entity_poly.entity_id
_entity_poly.type
_entity_poly.pdbx_seq_one_letter_code
_entity_poly.pdbx_strand_id
1 'polypeptide(L)'
;MVAGLVAVLVSFSGPFAVVLAAASAAHLTPVQITSWVWAVAIGSGLSGLVLSLVTRMPVITAFSTPGAALLVGSLGAYRYSDAVGAFLFAAAGMTILGFSGLFGRILARVPRGIVAAMLAGILLPFALDAFRQLPGAPAVVLAVLAAYFLGRRLLPNYAVLLALGAGSVTAALRHELHLGGVSLELTLPHLTVPTLNWSALVSIGLPLLIVTMAGQNAPGLAVLRVSGYHPDDRLLLGGTGIVSVLLAPFGSHGINLAAITAAICTGEQAHPNPRLRYVAGVACGFFYLVCGFLGTGLVGFFTALPKPLVAAVCGVALLGALLSSLAGALEDRTSREGALVTLAATASGMTVAHVGSAFWGLLAGVGVHLVLQWRQRLPRDAQPDDETPDHEAGVDRVEHR
;
A
#
# COMPACT_ATOMS: atom_id res chain seq x y z
N MET A 1 -1.24 -15.41 19.64
CA MET A 1 -1.64 -14.07 20.14
C MET A 1 -0.56 -13.03 19.92
N VAL A 2 0.69 -13.24 20.37
CA VAL A 2 1.79 -12.26 20.22
C VAL A 2 2.00 -11.80 18.77
N ALA A 3 2.06 -12.73 17.81
CA ALA A 3 2.20 -12.37 16.39
C ALA A 3 1.10 -11.43 15.89
N GLY A 4 -0.15 -11.63 16.33
CA GLY A 4 -1.27 -10.76 15.99
C GLY A 4 -1.18 -9.37 16.63
N LEU A 5 -0.71 -9.29 17.89
CA LEU A 5 -0.44 -8.01 18.54
C LEU A 5 0.69 -7.25 17.82
N VAL A 6 1.79 -7.93 17.50
CA VAL A 6 2.93 -7.35 16.78
C VAL A 6 2.48 -6.83 15.41
N ALA A 7 1.66 -7.60 14.68
CA ALA A 7 1.08 -7.16 13.41
C ALA A 7 0.32 -5.82 13.55
N VAL A 8 -0.54 -5.69 14.55
CA VAL A 8 -1.27 -4.44 14.81
C VAL A 8 -0.34 -3.30 15.20
N LEU A 9 0.63 -3.54 16.08
CA LEU A 9 1.62 -2.53 16.47
C LEU A 9 2.44 -2.02 15.27
N VAL A 10 2.84 -2.92 14.37
CA VAL A 10 3.52 -2.56 13.12
C VAL A 10 2.60 -1.66 12.27
N SER A 11 1.33 -2.04 12.10
CA SER A 11 0.36 -1.25 11.32
C SER A 11 0.08 0.14 11.90
N PHE A 12 0.05 0.29 13.22
CA PHE A 12 -0.21 1.58 13.86
C PHE A 12 1.04 2.44 14.09
N SER A 13 2.24 1.88 13.97
CA SER A 13 3.49 2.64 14.14
C SER A 13 3.89 3.46 12.91
N GLY A 14 3.75 2.89 11.72
CA GLY A 14 4.19 3.50 10.46
C GLY A 14 3.03 3.89 9.55
N PRO A 15 2.27 2.92 9.02
CA PRO A 15 1.15 3.19 8.11
C PRO A 15 0.12 4.18 8.65
N PHE A 16 -0.15 4.15 9.96
CA PHE A 16 -1.08 5.10 10.58
C PHE A 16 -0.58 6.55 10.60
N ALA A 17 0.73 6.77 10.75
CA ALA A 17 1.32 8.10 10.66
C ALA A 17 1.05 8.73 9.28
N VAL A 18 1.04 7.90 8.21
CA VAL A 18 0.71 8.33 6.85
C VAL A 18 -0.77 8.73 6.73
N VAL A 19 -1.68 8.01 7.41
CA VAL A 19 -3.11 8.38 7.47
C VAL A 19 -3.29 9.75 8.12
N LEU A 20 -2.59 10.03 9.23
CA LEU A 20 -2.63 11.35 9.84
C LEU A 20 -1.99 12.44 8.98
N ALA A 21 -0.90 12.12 8.27
CA ALA A 21 -0.32 13.05 7.30
C ALA A 21 -1.34 13.44 6.22
N ALA A 22 -2.12 12.46 5.72
CA ALA A 22 -3.15 12.71 4.72
C ALA A 22 -4.31 13.56 5.27
N ALA A 23 -4.76 13.23 6.48
CA ALA A 23 -5.77 14.02 7.18
C ALA A 23 -5.32 15.46 7.43
N SER A 24 -4.07 15.66 7.87
CA SER A 24 -3.50 16.98 8.11
C SER A 24 -3.33 17.78 6.82
N ALA A 25 -2.90 17.14 5.73
CA ALA A 25 -2.74 17.78 4.42
C ALA A 25 -4.09 18.24 3.84
N ALA A 26 -5.18 17.57 4.21
CA ALA A 26 -6.54 17.92 3.80
C ALA A 26 -7.31 18.77 4.82
N HIS A 27 -6.67 19.19 5.91
CA HIS A 27 -7.28 19.97 6.99
C HIS A 27 -8.58 19.34 7.54
N LEU A 28 -8.60 18.00 7.67
CA LEU A 28 -9.77 17.30 8.19
C LEU A 28 -10.05 17.67 9.65
N THR A 29 -11.33 17.70 10.01
CA THR A 29 -11.75 17.96 11.39
C THR A 29 -11.41 16.77 12.29
N PRO A 30 -11.21 16.97 13.60
CA PRO A 30 -10.94 15.85 14.53
C PRO A 30 -11.98 14.73 14.43
N VAL A 31 -13.26 15.07 14.24
CA VAL A 31 -14.36 14.12 14.06
C VAL A 31 -14.18 13.26 12.79
N GLN A 32 -13.75 13.87 11.69
CA GLN A 32 -13.49 13.14 10.44
C GLN A 32 -12.28 12.20 10.60
N ILE A 33 -11.23 12.66 11.28
CA ILE A 33 -10.03 11.85 11.53
C ILE A 33 -10.38 10.65 12.40
N THR A 34 -11.02 10.87 13.56
CA THR A 34 -11.38 9.77 14.47
C THR A 34 -12.35 8.78 13.81
N SER A 35 -13.33 9.26 13.04
CA SER A 35 -14.22 8.39 12.25
C SER A 35 -13.46 7.56 11.21
N TRP A 36 -12.50 8.17 10.50
CA TRP A 36 -11.67 7.45 9.55
C TRP A 36 -10.87 6.37 10.27
N VAL A 37 -10.15 6.71 11.35
CA VAL A 37 -9.38 5.74 12.16
C VAL A 37 -10.26 4.58 12.63
N TRP A 38 -11.44 4.87 13.15
CA TRP A 38 -12.44 3.87 13.51
C TRP A 38 -12.79 2.97 12.31
N ALA A 39 -13.13 3.55 11.17
CA ALA A 39 -13.57 2.81 9.99
C ALA A 39 -12.47 1.88 9.46
N VAL A 40 -11.22 2.34 9.41
CA VAL A 40 -10.11 1.49 8.96
C VAL A 40 -9.78 0.40 9.96
N ALA A 41 -9.81 0.69 11.25
CA ALA A 41 -9.48 -0.26 12.30
C ALA A 41 -10.57 -1.32 12.46
N ILE A 42 -11.84 -0.92 12.51
CA ILE A 42 -12.98 -1.84 12.58
C ILE A 42 -13.07 -2.69 11.31
N GLY A 43 -12.90 -2.09 10.14
CA GLY A 43 -12.91 -2.82 8.87
C GLY A 43 -11.82 -3.88 8.77
N SER A 44 -10.58 -3.52 9.15
CA SER A 44 -9.45 -4.45 9.21
C SER A 44 -9.69 -5.53 10.28
N GLY A 45 -10.17 -5.12 11.46
CA GLY A 45 -10.42 -6.02 12.57
C GLY A 45 -11.45 -7.10 12.25
N LEU A 46 -12.62 -6.66 11.78
CA LEU A 46 -13.75 -7.53 11.49
C LEU A 46 -13.45 -8.45 10.29
N SER A 47 -12.95 -7.90 9.19
CA SER A 47 -12.65 -8.71 8.00
C SER A 47 -11.54 -9.73 8.26
N GLY A 48 -10.45 -9.34 8.93
CA GLY A 48 -9.34 -10.24 9.22
C GLY A 48 -9.75 -11.35 10.19
N LEU A 49 -10.51 -11.00 11.24
CA LEU A 49 -11.02 -11.98 12.20
C LEU A 49 -11.97 -12.98 11.51
N VAL A 50 -12.98 -12.51 10.80
CA VAL A 50 -13.99 -13.36 10.17
C VAL A 50 -13.36 -14.23 9.09
N LEU A 51 -12.55 -13.66 8.20
CA LEU A 51 -11.90 -14.43 7.14
C LEU A 51 -10.93 -15.46 7.72
N SER A 52 -10.22 -15.14 8.81
CA SER A 52 -9.34 -16.11 9.47
C SER A 52 -10.09 -17.29 10.08
N LEU A 53 -11.26 -17.03 10.69
CA LEU A 53 -12.11 -18.08 11.26
C LEU A 53 -12.73 -18.97 10.17
N VAL A 54 -13.27 -18.36 9.11
CA VAL A 54 -13.96 -19.06 8.01
C VAL A 54 -12.98 -19.90 7.20
N THR A 55 -11.83 -19.33 6.83
CA THR A 55 -10.85 -20.02 5.96
C THR A 55 -9.90 -20.93 6.73
N ARG A 56 -9.82 -20.79 8.06
CA ARG A 56 -8.78 -21.41 8.90
C ARG A 56 -7.35 -21.08 8.43
N MET A 57 -7.17 -19.92 7.80
CA MET A 57 -5.87 -19.36 7.40
C MET A 57 -5.60 -18.08 8.21
N PRO A 58 -4.33 -17.69 8.43
CA PRO A 58 -3.98 -16.40 9.04
C PRO A 58 -4.19 -15.23 8.06
N VAL A 59 -5.44 -14.93 7.72
CA VAL A 59 -5.80 -13.83 6.82
C VAL A 59 -5.66 -12.52 7.57
N ILE A 60 -4.63 -11.74 7.23
CA ILE A 60 -4.43 -10.41 7.81
C ILE A 60 -4.93 -9.36 6.85
N THR A 61 -5.89 -8.56 7.30
CA THR A 61 -6.40 -7.41 6.58
C THR A 61 -5.97 -6.13 7.29
N ALA A 62 -5.75 -5.08 6.50
CA ALA A 62 -5.40 -3.75 6.98
C ALA A 62 -5.98 -2.69 6.02
N PHE A 63 -5.81 -1.42 6.39
CA PHE A 63 -6.07 -0.31 5.50
C PHE A 63 -5.00 -0.14 4.42
N SER A 64 -5.34 0.58 3.36
CA SER A 64 -4.44 0.78 2.23
C SER A 64 -3.31 1.75 2.54
N THR A 65 -2.12 1.25 2.92
CA THR A 65 -0.96 2.13 3.18
C THR A 65 -0.55 2.93 1.95
N PRO A 66 -0.42 2.33 0.75
CA PRO A 66 -0.16 3.10 -0.47
C PRO A 66 -1.32 4.02 -0.82
N GLY A 67 -2.56 3.63 -0.50
CA GLY A 67 -3.74 4.47 -0.63
C GLY A 67 -3.66 5.72 0.27
N ALA A 68 -3.34 5.57 1.55
CA ALA A 68 -3.13 6.69 2.46
C ALA A 68 -1.99 7.61 1.99
N ALA A 69 -0.90 7.03 1.48
CA ALA A 69 0.22 7.80 0.93
C ALA A 69 -0.21 8.64 -0.30
N LEU A 70 -1.01 8.06 -1.20
CA LEU A 70 -1.61 8.77 -2.33
C LEU A 70 -2.44 9.97 -1.85
N LEU A 71 -3.25 9.77 -0.80
CA LEU A 71 -4.15 10.79 -0.27
C LEU A 71 -3.43 12.01 0.31
N VAL A 72 -2.17 11.90 0.74
CA VAL A 72 -1.40 13.07 1.18
C VAL A 72 -1.28 14.14 0.10
N GLY A 73 -1.09 13.72 -1.15
CA GLY A 73 -0.95 14.64 -2.28
C GLY A 73 -2.27 15.05 -2.94
N SER A 74 -3.35 14.28 -2.75
CA SER A 74 -4.58 14.46 -3.52
C SER A 74 -5.81 14.85 -2.69
N LEU A 75 -5.85 14.53 -1.40
CA LEU A 75 -7.08 14.67 -0.62
C LEU A 75 -7.49 16.13 -0.40
N GLY A 76 -6.52 17.01 -0.15
CA GLY A 76 -6.76 18.45 0.08
C GLY A 76 -7.26 19.22 -1.14
N ALA A 77 -7.21 18.63 -2.34
CA ALA A 77 -7.71 19.25 -3.57
C ALA A 77 -9.23 19.12 -3.75
N TYR A 78 -9.91 18.33 -2.90
CA TYR A 78 -11.34 18.04 -3.03
C TYR A 78 -12.08 18.25 -1.72
N ARG A 79 -13.41 18.41 -1.82
CA ARG A 79 -14.26 18.31 -0.64
C ARG A 79 -14.16 16.90 -0.08
N TYR A 80 -14.17 16.77 1.26
CA TYR A 80 -14.09 15.45 1.90
C TYR A 80 -15.20 14.49 1.44
N SER A 81 -16.42 14.98 1.17
CA SER A 81 -17.53 14.18 0.63
C SER A 81 -17.25 13.63 -0.79
N ASP A 82 -16.53 14.38 -1.63
CA ASP A 82 -16.12 13.93 -2.98
C ASP A 82 -15.05 12.84 -2.89
N ALA A 83 -14.11 12.99 -1.94
CA ALA A 83 -13.11 11.96 -1.65
C ALA A 83 -13.77 10.68 -1.12
N VAL A 84 -14.75 10.79 -0.22
CA VAL A 84 -15.55 9.65 0.26
C VAL A 84 -16.31 8.97 -0.91
N GLY A 85 -16.83 9.74 -1.86
CA GLY A 85 -17.38 9.21 -3.11
C GLY A 85 -16.36 8.44 -3.95
N ALA A 86 -15.13 8.95 -4.03
CA ALA A 86 -14.02 8.26 -4.70
C ALA A 86 -13.56 6.98 -3.97
N PHE A 87 -13.60 6.96 -2.62
CA PHE A 87 -13.33 5.76 -1.83
C PHE A 87 -14.39 4.69 -2.08
N LEU A 88 -15.67 5.09 -2.11
CA LEU A 88 -16.77 4.20 -2.42
C LEU A 88 -16.66 3.63 -3.83
N PHE A 89 -16.29 4.45 -4.82
CA PHE A 89 -16.02 4.01 -6.19
C PHE A 89 -14.88 2.98 -6.24
N ALA A 90 -13.75 3.25 -5.58
CA ALA A 90 -12.63 2.32 -5.53
C ALA A 90 -13.02 1.00 -4.84
N ALA A 91 -13.75 1.07 -3.72
CA ALA A 91 -14.23 -0.09 -2.98
C ALA A 91 -15.23 -0.93 -3.78
N ALA A 92 -16.16 -0.29 -4.51
CA ALA A 92 -17.09 -0.97 -5.38
C ALA A 92 -16.35 -1.68 -6.53
N GLY A 93 -15.39 -0.99 -7.17
CA GLY A 93 -14.52 -1.58 -8.19
C GLY A 93 -13.75 -2.79 -7.65
N MET A 94 -13.15 -2.68 -6.46
CA MET A 94 -12.45 -3.78 -5.80
C MET A 94 -13.39 -4.96 -5.53
N THR A 95 -14.61 -4.70 -5.06
CA THR A 95 -15.62 -5.74 -4.80
C THR A 95 -16.00 -6.50 -6.07
N ILE A 96 -16.29 -5.77 -7.15
CA ILE A 96 -16.65 -6.35 -8.45
C ILE A 96 -15.48 -7.16 -9.02
N LEU A 97 -14.26 -6.62 -8.97
CA LEU A 97 -13.06 -7.33 -9.45
C LEU A 97 -12.72 -8.56 -8.60
N GLY A 98 -12.94 -8.47 -7.29
CA GLY A 98 -12.77 -9.57 -6.35
C GLY A 98 -13.70 -10.73 -6.68
N PHE A 99 -15.02 -10.52 -6.68
CA PHE A 99 -15.97 -11.60 -6.94
C PHE A 99 -15.95 -12.13 -8.36
N SER A 100 -15.70 -11.27 -9.36
CA SER A 100 -15.61 -11.73 -10.76
C SER A 100 -14.41 -12.65 -11.00
N GLY A 101 -13.36 -12.59 -10.16
CA GLY A 101 -12.09 -13.28 -10.41
C GLY A 101 -11.31 -12.69 -11.58
N LEU A 102 -11.71 -11.52 -12.10
CA LEU A 102 -11.02 -10.83 -13.19
C LEU A 102 -9.71 -10.17 -12.72
N PHE A 103 -9.52 -10.02 -11.40
CA PHE A 103 -8.33 -9.42 -10.82
C PHE A 103 -7.02 -9.90 -11.45
N GLY A 104 -6.76 -11.22 -11.43
CA GLY A 104 -5.51 -11.76 -11.98
C GLY A 104 -5.34 -11.48 -13.47
N ARG A 105 -6.44 -11.48 -14.23
CA ARG A 105 -6.44 -11.20 -15.68
C ARG A 105 -6.19 -9.72 -15.99
N ILE A 106 -6.72 -8.80 -15.18
CA ILE A 106 -6.51 -7.36 -15.37
C ILE A 106 -5.09 -7.00 -14.94
N LEU A 107 -4.64 -7.48 -13.78
CA LEU A 107 -3.29 -7.22 -13.28
C LEU A 107 -2.21 -7.75 -14.23
N ALA A 108 -2.46 -8.86 -14.94
CA ALA A 108 -1.54 -9.38 -15.96
C ALA A 108 -1.42 -8.50 -17.22
N ARG A 109 -2.37 -7.59 -17.47
CA ARG A 109 -2.36 -6.70 -18.65
C ARG A 109 -1.69 -5.35 -18.38
N VAL A 110 -1.62 -4.92 -17.13
CA VAL A 110 -0.98 -3.65 -16.78
C VAL A 110 0.53 -3.90 -16.63
N PRO A 111 1.40 -3.14 -17.30
CA PRO A 111 2.85 -3.32 -17.17
C PRO A 111 3.25 -3.17 -15.70
N ARG A 112 3.73 -4.26 -15.10
CA ARG A 112 4.01 -4.31 -13.65
C ARG A 112 4.99 -3.23 -13.22
N GLY A 113 6.00 -2.96 -14.06
CA GLY A 113 6.98 -1.90 -13.83
C GLY A 113 6.35 -0.51 -13.72
N ILE A 114 5.30 -0.22 -14.50
CA ILE A 114 4.60 1.08 -14.45
C ILE A 114 3.80 1.22 -13.15
N VAL A 115 3.09 0.17 -12.72
CA VAL A 115 2.34 0.23 -11.44
C VAL A 115 3.28 0.33 -10.26
N ALA A 116 4.39 -0.42 -10.28
CA ALA A 116 5.43 -0.34 -9.28
C ALA A 116 6.07 1.06 -9.24
N ALA A 117 6.29 1.69 -10.41
CA ALA A 117 6.78 3.05 -10.49
C ALA A 117 5.79 4.10 -9.95
N MET A 118 4.49 3.92 -10.18
CA MET A 118 3.47 4.80 -9.61
C MET A 118 3.51 4.73 -8.07
N LEU A 119 3.57 3.51 -7.52
CA LEU A 119 3.77 3.30 -6.08
C LEU A 119 5.06 3.96 -5.58
N ALA A 120 6.19 3.75 -6.26
CA ALA A 120 7.46 4.37 -5.90
C ALA A 120 7.36 5.90 -5.93
N GLY A 121 6.71 6.48 -6.94
CA GLY A 121 6.49 7.91 -7.06
C GLY A 121 5.60 8.49 -5.94
N ILE A 122 4.57 7.75 -5.50
CA ILE A 122 3.74 8.12 -4.35
C ILE A 122 4.54 8.11 -3.04
N LEU A 123 5.46 7.14 -2.89
CA LEU A 123 6.19 6.91 -1.64
C LEU A 123 7.48 7.74 -1.52
N LEU A 124 8.13 8.08 -2.63
CA LEU A 124 9.40 8.82 -2.66
C LEU A 124 9.35 10.15 -1.89
N PRO A 125 8.29 10.98 -1.99
CA PRO A 125 8.18 12.22 -1.23
C PRO A 125 8.33 12.04 0.29
N PHE A 126 7.86 10.93 0.87
CA PHE A 126 7.98 10.68 2.32
C PHE A 126 9.41 10.37 2.74
N ALA A 127 10.13 9.59 1.92
CA ALA A 127 11.54 9.32 2.18
C ALA A 127 12.35 10.61 2.10
N LEU A 128 12.09 11.46 1.10
CA LEU A 128 12.73 12.77 0.98
C LEU A 128 12.36 13.70 2.15
N ASP A 129 11.09 13.71 2.55
CA ASP A 129 10.62 14.61 3.60
C ASP A 129 11.26 14.32 4.96
N ALA A 130 11.49 13.03 5.31
CA ALA A 130 12.22 12.66 6.52
C ALA A 130 13.59 13.35 6.63
N PHE A 131 14.34 13.46 5.52
CA PHE A 131 15.62 14.16 5.48
C PHE A 131 15.47 15.69 5.39
N ARG A 132 14.40 16.20 4.77
CA ARG A 132 14.11 17.65 4.74
C ARG A 132 13.85 18.23 6.12
N GLN A 133 13.40 17.42 7.08
CA GLN A 133 13.22 17.85 8.47
C GLN A 133 14.54 17.97 9.24
N LEU A 134 15.65 17.40 8.73
CA LEU A 134 16.92 17.32 9.45
C LEU A 134 17.50 18.69 9.86
N PRO A 135 17.47 19.75 9.01
CA PRO A 135 17.96 21.07 9.42
C PRO A 135 17.13 21.71 10.54
N GLY A 136 15.81 21.44 10.59
CA GLY A 136 14.89 22.04 11.56
C GLY A 136 14.81 21.31 12.90
N ALA A 137 14.99 19.99 12.91
CA ALA A 137 14.91 19.16 14.12
C ALA A 137 15.95 18.01 14.12
N PRO A 138 17.26 18.33 14.10
CA PRO A 138 18.31 17.33 13.88
C PRO A 138 18.32 16.24 14.94
N ALA A 139 18.13 16.59 16.22
CA ALA A 139 18.12 15.62 17.31
C ALA A 139 17.02 14.56 17.14
N VAL A 140 15.78 14.99 16.86
CA VAL A 140 14.62 14.10 16.69
C VAL A 140 14.80 13.22 15.46
N VAL A 141 15.17 13.81 14.32
CA VAL A 141 15.33 13.07 13.06
C VAL A 141 16.47 12.06 13.15
N LEU A 142 17.63 12.44 13.71
CA LEU A 142 18.75 11.52 13.90
C LEU A 142 18.42 10.40 14.87
N ALA A 143 17.67 10.67 15.94
CA ALA A 143 17.21 9.63 16.86
C ALA A 143 16.31 8.61 16.15
N VAL A 144 15.35 9.06 15.34
CA VAL A 144 14.47 8.20 14.53
C VAL A 144 15.29 7.36 13.55
N LEU A 145 16.19 7.98 12.78
CA LEU A 145 17.02 7.27 11.79
C LEU A 145 17.94 6.24 12.45
N ALA A 146 18.66 6.62 13.51
CA ALA A 146 19.57 5.73 14.22
C ALA A 146 18.83 4.54 14.82
N ALA A 147 17.72 4.78 15.53
CA ALA A 147 16.91 3.73 16.11
C ALA A 147 16.28 2.82 15.04
N TYR A 148 15.85 3.39 13.91
CA TYR A 148 15.33 2.60 12.80
C TYR A 148 16.41 1.69 12.20
N PHE A 149 17.58 2.20 11.82
CA PHE A 149 18.61 1.38 11.17
C PHE A 149 19.22 0.34 12.13
N LEU A 150 19.43 0.72 13.39
CA LEU A 150 19.88 -0.23 14.42
C LEU A 150 18.78 -1.28 14.69
N GLY A 151 17.52 -0.85 14.77
CA GLY A 151 16.36 -1.73 14.90
C GLY A 151 16.21 -2.67 13.71
N ARG A 152 16.44 -2.21 12.47
CA ARG A 152 16.42 -3.05 11.26
C ARG A 152 17.46 -4.16 11.32
N ARG A 153 18.62 -3.91 11.95
CA ARG A 153 19.68 -4.90 12.13
C ARG A 153 19.39 -5.88 13.26
N LEU A 154 18.90 -5.39 14.40
CA LEU A 154 18.78 -6.20 15.63
C LEU A 154 17.38 -6.80 15.84
N LEU A 155 16.33 -6.04 15.51
CA LEU A 155 14.93 -6.32 15.83
C LEU A 155 14.01 -5.87 14.66
N PRO A 156 14.10 -6.48 13.46
CA PRO A 156 13.51 -5.95 12.24
C PRO A 156 11.99 -5.73 12.30
N ASN A 157 11.26 -6.58 13.03
CA ASN A 157 9.81 -6.46 13.23
C ASN A 157 9.41 -5.26 14.11
N TYR A 158 10.35 -4.72 14.89
CA TYR A 158 10.11 -3.62 15.82
C TYR A 158 10.80 -2.31 15.39
N ALA A 159 11.51 -2.29 14.26
CA ALA A 159 12.35 -1.16 13.86
C ALA A 159 11.60 0.17 13.81
N VAL A 160 10.38 0.20 13.26
CA VAL A 160 9.55 1.42 13.18
C VAL A 160 9.05 1.83 14.57
N LEU A 161 8.65 0.88 15.41
CA LEU A 161 8.24 1.13 16.80
C LEU A 161 9.39 1.71 17.63
N LEU A 162 10.60 1.17 17.47
CA LEU A 162 11.80 1.69 18.12
C LEU A 162 12.14 3.10 17.64
N ALA A 163 11.98 3.37 16.34
CA ALA A 163 12.18 4.69 15.76
C ALA A 163 11.18 5.73 16.31
N LEU A 164 9.89 5.36 16.36
CA LEU A 164 8.85 6.18 16.98
C LEU A 164 9.14 6.42 18.47
N GLY A 165 9.51 5.38 19.22
CA GLY A 165 9.85 5.49 20.64
C GLY A 165 11.04 6.42 20.90
N ALA A 166 12.14 6.23 20.18
CA ALA A 166 13.34 7.06 20.31
C ALA A 166 13.07 8.52 19.95
N GLY A 167 12.31 8.75 18.87
CA GLY A 167 11.90 10.08 18.45
C GLY A 167 10.97 10.76 19.47
N SER A 168 9.98 10.04 20.01
CA SER A 168 9.08 10.55 21.05
C SER A 168 9.81 10.88 22.34
N VAL A 169 10.76 10.04 22.78
CA VAL A 169 11.60 10.32 23.95
C VAL A 169 12.44 11.58 23.71
N THR A 170 13.04 11.70 22.53
CA THR A 170 13.85 12.88 22.17
C THR A 170 13.00 14.15 22.14
N ALA A 171 11.80 14.09 21.56
CA ALA A 171 10.85 15.20 21.55
C ALA A 171 10.38 15.58 22.97
N ALA A 172 10.14 14.58 23.84
CA ALA A 172 9.78 14.80 25.24
C ALA A 172 10.87 15.54 26.01
N LEU A 173 12.13 15.11 25.86
CA LEU A 173 13.29 15.74 26.49
C LEU A 173 13.53 17.18 26.01
N ARG A 174 12.96 17.54 24.86
CA ARG A 174 13.04 18.89 24.29
C ARG A 174 11.80 19.74 24.55
N HIS A 175 10.82 19.21 25.30
CA HIS A 175 9.53 19.86 25.57
C HIS A 175 8.72 20.18 24.29
N GLU A 176 8.91 19.38 23.23
CA GLU A 176 8.23 19.53 21.93
C GLU A 176 6.94 18.70 21.84
N LEU A 177 6.55 17.99 22.90
CA LEU A 177 5.32 17.22 22.96
C LEU A 177 4.15 18.08 23.47
N HIS A 178 3.04 18.05 22.74
CA HIS A 178 1.81 18.77 23.09
C HIS A 178 0.75 17.81 23.62
N LEU A 179 0.89 17.39 24.89
CA LEU A 179 0.03 16.37 25.51
C LEU A 179 -1.40 16.82 25.85
N GLY A 180 -1.78 18.07 25.54
CA GLY A 180 -3.01 18.72 25.99
C GLY A 180 -4.33 18.21 25.38
N GLY A 181 -4.33 17.11 24.62
CA GLY A 181 -5.49 16.62 23.86
C GLY A 181 -5.73 15.11 23.91
N VAL A 182 -5.08 14.38 24.82
CA VAL A 182 -5.29 12.92 24.93
C VAL A 182 -6.50 12.64 25.82
N SER A 183 -7.68 12.45 25.22
CA SER A 183 -8.85 11.90 25.90
C SER A 183 -9.03 10.42 25.58
N LEU A 184 -9.31 9.63 26.61
CA LEU A 184 -9.70 8.22 26.47
C LEU A 184 -11.23 8.15 26.36
N GLU A 185 -11.73 8.51 25.19
CA GLU A 185 -13.15 8.43 24.86
C GLU A 185 -13.39 7.36 23.80
N LEU A 186 -14.54 6.69 23.90
CA LEU A 186 -14.96 5.72 22.90
C LEU A 186 -15.16 6.45 21.57
N THR A 187 -14.49 5.98 20.53
CA THR A 187 -14.62 6.58 19.20
C THR A 187 -15.95 6.19 18.58
N LEU A 188 -16.75 7.21 18.21
CA LEU A 188 -17.99 7.03 17.49
C LEU A 188 -17.79 7.31 15.99
N PRO A 189 -18.37 6.49 15.10
CA PRO A 189 -18.31 6.74 13.66
C PRO A 189 -19.13 7.98 13.28
N HIS A 190 -18.62 8.75 12.32
CA HIS A 190 -19.32 9.89 11.74
C HIS A 190 -19.67 9.60 10.29
N LEU A 191 -20.97 9.52 9.99
CA LEU A 191 -21.44 9.28 8.63
C LEU A 191 -21.22 10.52 7.76
N THR A 192 -20.46 10.36 6.68
CA THR A 192 -20.28 11.37 5.64
C THR A 192 -21.00 10.90 4.39
N VAL A 193 -22.02 11.65 3.97
CA VAL A 193 -22.75 11.34 2.73
C VAL A 193 -21.82 11.58 1.53
N PRO A 194 -21.58 10.57 0.67
CA PRO A 194 -20.71 10.72 -0.49
C PRO A 194 -21.33 11.66 -1.53
N THR A 195 -20.48 12.45 -2.18
CA THR A 195 -20.81 13.18 -3.40
C THR A 195 -19.99 12.65 -4.57
N LEU A 196 -20.55 12.67 -5.78
CA LEU A 196 -19.86 12.19 -6.98
C LEU A 196 -19.25 13.36 -7.73
N ASN A 197 -17.92 13.42 -7.74
CA ASN A 197 -17.14 14.37 -8.52
C ASN A 197 -16.23 13.61 -9.49
N TRP A 198 -16.40 13.84 -10.79
CA TRP A 198 -15.66 13.14 -11.83
C TRP A 198 -14.14 13.22 -11.65
N SER A 199 -13.63 14.41 -11.32
CA SER A 199 -12.20 14.62 -11.11
C SER A 199 -11.69 13.84 -9.89
N ALA A 200 -12.44 13.78 -8.79
CA ALA A 200 -12.09 12.98 -7.63
C ALA A 200 -12.11 11.46 -7.95
N LEU A 201 -13.08 10.99 -8.72
CA LEU A 201 -13.15 9.58 -9.14
C LEU A 201 -11.90 9.17 -9.94
N VAL A 202 -11.46 10.03 -10.86
CA VAL A 202 -10.29 9.76 -11.72
C VAL A 202 -8.96 9.95 -10.98
N SER A 203 -8.86 10.96 -10.11
CA SER A 203 -7.60 11.32 -9.45
C SER A 203 -7.33 10.56 -8.17
N ILE A 204 -8.39 10.21 -7.45
CA ILE A 204 -8.33 9.44 -6.21
C ILE A 204 -8.80 8.02 -6.48
N GLY A 205 -10.05 7.86 -6.94
CA GLY A 205 -10.72 6.55 -6.99
C GLY A 205 -9.99 5.51 -7.85
N LEU A 206 -9.63 5.87 -9.08
CA LEU A 206 -8.95 4.97 -10.00
C LEU A 206 -7.51 4.62 -9.54
N PRO A 207 -6.63 5.58 -9.20
CA PRO A 207 -5.32 5.27 -8.63
C PRO A 207 -5.42 4.46 -7.35
N LEU A 208 -6.34 4.80 -6.45
CA LEU A 208 -6.57 4.09 -5.19
C LEU A 208 -6.95 2.62 -5.40
N LEU A 209 -7.82 2.33 -6.38
CA LEU A 209 -8.15 0.97 -6.79
C LEU A 209 -6.90 0.23 -7.30
N ILE A 210 -6.13 0.85 -8.21
CA ILE A 210 -4.95 0.21 -8.82
C ILE A 210 -3.88 -0.08 -7.77
N VAL A 211 -3.51 0.91 -6.93
CA VAL A 211 -2.46 0.74 -5.91
C VAL A 211 -2.86 -0.26 -4.85
N THR A 212 -4.13 -0.32 -4.47
CA THR A 212 -4.61 -1.28 -3.47
C THR A 212 -4.59 -2.70 -4.03
N MET A 213 -5.07 -2.88 -5.26
CA MET A 213 -5.09 -4.20 -5.90
C MET A 213 -3.69 -4.73 -6.20
N ALA A 214 -2.81 -3.90 -6.76
CA ALA A 214 -1.47 -4.32 -7.17
C ALA A 214 -0.45 -4.29 -6.01
N GLY A 215 -0.50 -3.28 -5.15
CA GLY A 215 0.49 -3.04 -4.11
C GLY A 215 0.24 -3.81 -2.82
N GLN A 216 -0.99 -4.27 -2.57
CA GLN A 216 -1.33 -4.95 -1.31
C GLN A 216 -2.04 -6.28 -1.53
N ASN A 217 -3.14 -6.31 -2.29
CA ASN A 217 -3.90 -7.54 -2.47
C ASN A 217 -3.10 -8.65 -3.18
N ALA A 218 -2.41 -8.34 -4.29
CA ALA A 218 -1.56 -9.32 -4.98
C ALA A 218 -0.43 -9.85 -4.07
N PRO A 219 0.39 -8.99 -3.44
CA PRO A 219 1.42 -9.44 -2.49
C PRO A 219 0.84 -10.20 -1.29
N GLY A 220 -0.33 -9.80 -0.77
CA GLY A 220 -0.98 -10.46 0.36
C GLY A 220 -1.41 -11.89 0.04
N LEU A 221 -1.99 -12.11 -1.15
CA LEU A 221 -2.28 -13.45 -1.65
C LEU A 221 -1.00 -14.27 -1.88
N ALA A 222 0.04 -13.64 -2.41
CA ALA A 222 1.33 -14.31 -2.63
C ALA A 222 1.95 -14.78 -1.31
N VAL A 223 1.90 -13.99 -0.24
CA VAL A 223 2.40 -14.38 1.09
C VAL A 223 1.67 -15.61 1.62
N LEU A 224 0.33 -15.68 1.49
CA LEU A 224 -0.43 -16.86 1.89
C LEU A 224 -0.03 -18.10 1.09
N ARG A 225 0.11 -17.98 -0.24
CA ARG A 225 0.51 -19.09 -1.13
C ARG A 225 1.92 -19.59 -0.83
N VAL A 226 2.88 -18.68 -0.69
CA VAL A 226 4.27 -19.02 -0.33
C VAL A 226 4.34 -19.68 1.04
N SER A 227 3.41 -19.34 1.95
CA SER A 227 3.29 -19.97 3.26
C SER A 227 2.54 -21.31 3.25
N GLY A 228 2.22 -21.87 2.08
CA GLY A 228 1.57 -23.18 1.91
C GLY A 228 0.04 -23.16 2.03
N TYR A 229 -0.60 -21.99 2.08
CA TYR A 229 -2.06 -21.88 2.07
C TYR A 229 -2.61 -21.77 0.65
N HIS A 230 -3.88 -22.14 0.48
CA HIS A 230 -4.59 -22.10 -0.80
C HIS A 230 -5.75 -21.09 -0.69
N PRO A 231 -5.47 -19.77 -0.69
CA PRO A 231 -6.50 -18.76 -0.52
C PRO A 231 -7.50 -18.77 -1.68
N ASP A 232 -8.78 -18.62 -1.38
CA ASP A 232 -9.79 -18.26 -2.37
C ASP A 232 -9.76 -16.74 -2.59
N ASP A 233 -9.13 -16.33 -3.69
CA ASP A 233 -8.99 -14.93 -4.08
C ASP A 233 -10.35 -14.21 -4.12
N ARG A 234 -11.42 -14.86 -4.57
CA ARG A 234 -12.74 -14.24 -4.69
C ARG A 234 -13.32 -13.92 -3.33
N LEU A 235 -13.22 -14.86 -2.40
CA LEU A 235 -13.68 -14.68 -1.03
C LEU A 235 -12.88 -13.57 -0.33
N LEU A 236 -11.55 -13.61 -0.42
CA LEU A 236 -10.71 -12.66 0.31
C LEU A 236 -10.83 -11.24 -0.27
N LEU A 237 -10.76 -11.09 -1.59
CA LEU A 237 -10.80 -9.78 -2.24
C LEU A 237 -12.22 -9.22 -2.30
N GLY A 238 -13.21 -10.06 -2.60
CA GLY A 238 -14.62 -9.67 -2.59
C GLY A 238 -15.10 -9.29 -1.19
N GLY A 239 -14.74 -10.09 -0.18
CA GLY A 239 -15.10 -9.83 1.22
C GLY A 239 -14.48 -8.55 1.78
N THR A 240 -13.18 -8.32 1.54
CA THR A 240 -12.53 -7.05 1.93
C THR A 240 -13.08 -5.85 1.14
N GLY A 241 -13.45 -6.06 -0.13
CA GLY A 241 -14.18 -5.07 -0.93
C GLY A 241 -15.52 -4.67 -0.32
N ILE A 242 -16.37 -5.64 0.06
CA ILE A 242 -17.67 -5.36 0.71
C ILE A 242 -17.46 -4.53 1.97
N VAL A 243 -16.53 -4.93 2.84
CA VAL A 243 -16.24 -4.18 4.07
C VAL A 243 -15.77 -2.76 3.75
N SER A 244 -14.99 -2.58 2.69
CA SER A 244 -14.58 -1.25 2.22
C SER A 244 -15.77 -0.41 1.74
N VAL A 245 -16.72 -1.00 1.01
CA VAL A 245 -17.94 -0.32 0.54
C VAL A 245 -18.78 0.16 1.72
N LEU A 246 -19.00 -0.72 2.70
CA LEU A 246 -19.78 -0.42 3.90
C LEU A 246 -19.13 0.67 4.76
N LEU A 247 -17.80 0.72 4.80
CA LEU A 247 -17.05 1.62 5.67
C LEU A 247 -16.55 2.90 4.99
N ALA A 248 -16.68 3.01 3.65
CA ALA A 248 -16.30 4.20 2.91
C ALA A 248 -17.02 5.47 3.41
N PRO A 249 -18.35 5.48 3.68
CA PRO A 249 -19.05 6.64 4.23
C PRO A 249 -18.51 7.13 5.58
N PHE A 250 -17.78 6.31 6.32
CA PHE A 250 -17.17 6.66 7.60
C PHE A 250 -15.71 7.11 7.45
N GLY A 251 -15.20 7.23 6.23
CA GLY A 251 -13.85 7.69 5.90
C GLY A 251 -12.88 6.59 5.47
N SER A 252 -13.30 5.32 5.42
CA SER A 252 -12.41 4.24 4.99
C SER A 252 -12.04 4.37 3.52
N HIS A 253 -10.75 4.60 3.25
CA HIS A 253 -10.19 4.64 1.89
C HIS A 253 -9.85 3.25 1.34
N GLY A 254 -10.25 2.18 2.03
CA GLY A 254 -10.09 0.81 1.55
C GLY A 254 -9.44 -0.13 2.57
N ILE A 255 -9.98 -1.33 2.63
CA ILE A 255 -9.53 -2.48 3.41
C ILE A 255 -9.04 -3.55 2.44
N ASN A 256 -7.89 -4.14 2.72
CA ASN A 256 -7.19 -5.05 1.80
C ASN A 256 -6.31 -6.03 2.57
N LEU A 257 -5.68 -6.96 1.85
CA LEU A 257 -4.73 -7.90 2.43
C LEU A 257 -3.41 -7.22 2.77
N ALA A 258 -2.89 -7.48 3.97
CA ALA A 258 -1.71 -6.82 4.49
C ALA A 258 -0.48 -7.73 4.38
N ALA A 259 0.25 -7.66 3.27
CA ALA A 259 1.35 -8.58 2.96
C ALA A 259 2.46 -8.61 4.03
N ILE A 260 2.89 -7.44 4.52
CA ILE A 260 3.99 -7.32 5.48
C ILE A 260 3.62 -7.99 6.80
N THR A 261 2.46 -7.65 7.36
CA THR A 261 1.98 -8.21 8.62
C THR A 261 1.49 -9.65 8.47
N ALA A 262 1.01 -10.04 7.29
CA ALA A 262 0.69 -11.43 6.98
C ALA A 262 1.93 -12.32 7.11
N ALA A 263 3.11 -11.88 6.66
CA ALA A 263 4.33 -12.66 6.78
C ALA A 263 4.73 -12.95 8.25
N ILE A 264 4.41 -12.03 9.16
CA ILE A 264 4.60 -12.23 10.62
C ILE A 264 3.65 -13.31 11.13
N CYS A 265 2.39 -13.26 10.73
CA CYS A 265 1.34 -14.16 11.20
C CYS A 265 1.36 -15.54 10.52
N THR A 266 1.95 -15.66 9.33
CA THR A 266 2.12 -16.94 8.63
C THR A 266 3.40 -17.66 9.01
N GLY A 267 4.37 -16.99 9.66
CA GLY A 267 5.65 -17.58 10.06
C GLY A 267 5.55 -18.63 11.18
N GLU A 268 6.59 -19.44 11.33
CA GLU A 268 6.67 -20.49 12.36
C GLU A 268 6.60 -19.94 13.80
N GLN A 269 7.07 -18.70 13.97
CA GLN A 269 7.00 -17.96 15.24
C GLN A 269 5.55 -17.72 15.71
N ALA A 270 4.58 -17.71 14.79
CA ALA A 270 3.17 -17.54 15.16
C ALA A 270 2.60 -18.81 15.79
N HIS A 271 2.92 -19.97 15.22
CA HIS A 271 2.61 -21.29 15.76
C HIS A 271 3.38 -22.38 14.98
N PRO A 272 3.95 -23.42 15.64
CA PRO A 272 4.64 -24.51 14.93
C PRO A 272 3.74 -25.20 13.90
N ASN A 273 2.53 -25.62 14.31
CA ASN A 273 1.53 -26.19 13.41
C ASN A 273 0.87 -25.10 12.52
N PRO A 274 1.02 -25.16 11.17
CA PRO A 274 0.42 -24.19 10.25
C PRO A 274 -1.10 -24.10 10.36
N ARG A 275 -1.79 -25.22 10.62
CA ARG A 275 -3.26 -25.25 10.72
C ARG A 275 -3.84 -24.46 11.89
N LEU A 276 -3.00 -24.06 12.85
CA LEU A 276 -3.39 -23.27 14.02
C LEU A 276 -2.93 -21.80 13.91
N ARG A 277 -2.19 -21.42 12.86
CA ARG A 277 -1.72 -20.03 12.69
C ARG A 277 -2.85 -19.05 12.45
N TYR A 278 -4.05 -19.49 12.04
CA TYR A 278 -5.24 -18.63 11.90
C TYR A 278 -5.58 -17.87 13.21
N VAL A 279 -5.21 -18.42 14.38
CA VAL A 279 -5.38 -17.75 15.67
C VAL A 279 -4.57 -16.44 15.74
N ALA A 280 -3.46 -16.33 15.01
CA ALA A 280 -2.73 -15.06 14.87
C ALA A 280 -3.56 -14.02 14.11
N GLY A 281 -4.29 -14.44 13.07
CA GLY A 281 -5.22 -13.57 12.34
C GLY A 281 -6.43 -13.14 13.17
N VAL A 282 -7.00 -14.06 13.95
CA VAL A 282 -8.07 -13.75 14.93
C VAL A 282 -7.58 -12.75 15.99
N ALA A 283 -6.40 -12.97 16.56
CA ALA A 283 -5.81 -12.06 17.54
C ALA A 283 -5.52 -10.68 16.92
N CYS A 284 -4.96 -10.64 15.71
CA CYS A 284 -4.73 -9.40 14.96
C CYS A 284 -6.06 -8.65 14.76
N GLY A 285 -7.10 -9.35 14.33
CA GLY A 285 -8.44 -8.79 14.16
C GLY A 285 -9.00 -8.20 15.45
N PHE A 286 -8.91 -8.94 16.55
CA PHE A 286 -9.31 -8.47 17.87
C PHE A 286 -8.58 -7.19 18.31
N PHE A 287 -7.25 -7.14 18.19
CA PHE A 287 -6.49 -5.95 18.56
C PHE A 287 -6.79 -4.74 17.66
N TYR A 288 -7.07 -4.95 16.37
CA TYR A 288 -7.59 -3.91 15.50
C TYR A 288 -8.94 -3.35 15.97
N LEU A 289 -9.87 -4.20 16.42
CA LEU A 289 -11.14 -3.77 16.99
C LEU A 289 -10.93 -2.90 18.24
N VAL A 290 -10.03 -3.32 19.14
CA VAL A 290 -9.65 -2.53 20.32
C VAL A 290 -9.08 -1.16 19.91
N CYS A 291 -8.15 -1.13 18.94
CA CYS A 291 -7.61 0.12 18.42
C CYS A 291 -8.69 1.01 17.79
N GLY A 292 -9.70 0.44 17.11
CA GLY A 292 -10.81 1.19 16.53
C GLY A 292 -11.67 1.89 17.58
N PHE A 293 -11.97 1.21 18.69
CA PHE A 293 -12.70 1.82 19.81
C PHE A 293 -11.88 2.86 20.58
N LEU A 294 -10.55 2.73 20.57
CA LEU A 294 -9.60 3.67 21.16
C LEU A 294 -9.05 4.70 20.14
N GLY A 295 -9.74 4.89 19.01
CA GLY A 295 -9.31 5.77 17.92
C GLY A 295 -9.03 7.21 18.36
N THR A 296 -9.84 7.78 19.25
CA THR A 296 -9.66 9.13 19.83
C THR A 296 -8.33 9.24 20.55
N GLY A 297 -7.99 8.25 21.38
CA GLY A 297 -6.70 8.21 22.08
C GLY A 297 -5.51 8.06 21.11
N LEU A 298 -5.66 7.25 20.06
CA LEU A 298 -4.63 7.10 19.02
C LEU A 298 -4.41 8.40 18.24
N VAL A 299 -5.49 9.07 17.84
CA VAL A 299 -5.41 10.38 17.17
C VAL A 299 -4.76 11.40 18.10
N GLY A 300 -5.20 11.49 19.36
CA GLY A 300 -4.63 12.39 20.35
C GLY A 300 -3.14 12.16 20.61
N PHE A 301 -2.69 10.90 20.62
CA PHE A 301 -1.27 10.57 20.75
C PHE A 301 -0.46 11.09 19.56
N PHE A 302 -0.90 10.84 18.33
CA PHE A 302 -0.15 11.27 17.15
C PHE A 302 -0.21 12.78 16.92
N THR A 303 -1.30 13.46 17.28
CA THR A 303 -1.39 14.93 17.21
C THR A 303 -0.52 15.62 18.26
N ALA A 304 -0.16 14.94 19.35
CA ALA A 304 0.79 15.43 20.34
C ALA A 304 2.25 15.40 19.86
N LEU A 305 2.55 14.64 18.80
CA LEU A 305 3.91 14.51 18.25
C LEU A 305 4.27 15.72 17.38
N PRO A 306 5.51 16.23 17.44
CA PRO A 306 5.94 17.33 16.60
C PRO A 306 6.02 16.88 15.12
N LYS A 307 5.72 17.79 14.19
CA LYS A 307 5.71 17.50 12.74
C LYS A 307 7.00 16.81 12.23
N PRO A 308 8.21 17.22 12.64
CA PRO A 308 9.44 16.55 12.23
C PRO A 308 9.51 15.07 12.62
N LEU A 309 8.96 14.70 13.79
CA LEU A 309 8.90 13.32 14.24
C LEU A 309 7.97 12.49 13.35
N VAL A 310 6.76 12.99 13.08
CA VAL A 310 5.78 12.31 12.22
C VAL A 310 6.35 12.09 10.82
N ALA A 311 6.94 13.12 10.22
CA ALA A 311 7.57 13.03 8.90
C ALA A 311 8.74 12.03 8.87
N ALA A 312 9.63 12.05 9.87
CA ALA A 312 10.74 11.11 9.95
C ALA A 312 10.25 9.65 10.11
N VAL A 313 9.25 9.41 10.96
CA VAL A 313 8.65 8.08 11.17
C VAL A 313 7.95 7.59 9.90
N CYS A 314 7.17 8.44 9.22
CA CYS A 314 6.56 8.13 7.93
C CYS A 314 7.61 7.71 6.90
N GLY A 315 8.71 8.48 6.79
CA GLY A 315 9.78 8.17 5.85
C GLY A 315 10.39 6.80 6.10
N VAL A 316 10.84 6.51 7.33
CA VAL A 316 11.47 5.21 7.64
C VAL A 316 10.49 4.04 7.55
N ALA A 317 9.22 4.25 7.89
CA ALA A 317 8.18 3.23 7.77
C ALA A 317 7.93 2.81 6.32
N LEU A 318 8.09 3.73 5.36
CA LEU A 318 7.81 3.49 3.95
C LEU A 318 9.05 3.11 3.13
N LEU A 319 10.27 3.18 3.69
CA LEU A 319 11.51 2.81 2.98
C LEU A 319 11.48 1.41 2.37
N GLY A 320 10.95 0.42 3.09
CA GLY A 320 10.86 -0.96 2.58
C GLY A 320 9.91 -1.09 1.38
N ALA A 321 8.75 -0.42 1.45
CA ALA A 321 7.80 -0.39 0.34
C ALA A 321 8.37 0.36 -0.86
N LEU A 322 9.00 1.52 -0.64
CA LEU A 322 9.68 2.30 -1.68
C LEU A 322 10.77 1.48 -2.38
N LEU A 323 11.62 0.77 -1.62
CA LEU A 323 12.66 -0.08 -2.17
C LEU A 323 12.09 -1.19 -3.05
N SER A 324 11.05 -1.89 -2.58
CA SER A 324 10.40 -2.95 -3.35
C SER A 324 9.72 -2.41 -4.62
N SER A 325 9.10 -1.22 -4.55
CA SER A 325 8.47 -0.58 -5.69
C SER A 325 9.50 -0.10 -6.72
N LEU A 326 10.63 0.45 -6.29
CA LEU A 326 11.74 0.82 -7.17
C LEU A 326 12.36 -0.40 -7.85
N ALA A 327 12.58 -1.48 -7.09
CA ALA A 327 13.09 -2.73 -7.64
C ALA A 327 12.15 -3.29 -8.72
N GLY A 328 10.85 -3.36 -8.44
CA GLY A 328 9.85 -3.82 -9.41
C GLY A 328 9.68 -2.88 -10.61
N ALA A 329 9.82 -1.57 -10.42
CA ALA A 329 9.76 -0.58 -11.50
C ALA A 329 10.88 -0.75 -12.53
N LEU A 330 12.06 -1.18 -12.05
CA LEU A 330 13.27 -1.33 -12.86
C LEU A 330 13.56 -2.79 -13.22
N GLU A 331 12.70 -3.74 -12.87
CA GLU A 331 12.94 -5.16 -13.13
C GLU A 331 12.92 -5.46 -14.64
N ASP A 332 11.79 -5.18 -15.29
CA ASP A 332 11.55 -5.47 -16.71
C ASP A 332 12.14 -4.40 -17.63
N ARG A 333 13.15 -4.77 -18.41
CA ARG A 333 13.85 -3.92 -19.38
C ARG A 333 12.91 -3.24 -20.38
N THR A 334 11.80 -3.86 -20.74
CA THR A 334 10.88 -3.35 -21.77
C THR A 334 9.94 -2.25 -21.27
N SER A 335 9.82 -2.09 -19.95
CA SER A 335 8.96 -1.08 -19.32
C SER A 335 9.72 -0.03 -18.51
N ARG A 336 11.06 -0.13 -18.36
CA ARG A 336 11.86 0.77 -17.49
C ARG A 336 11.72 2.25 -17.83
N GLU A 337 11.71 2.61 -19.11
CA GLU A 337 11.59 4.01 -19.52
C GLU A 337 10.21 4.58 -19.18
N GLY A 338 9.15 3.83 -19.49
CA GLY A 338 7.79 4.18 -19.08
C GLY A 338 7.64 4.24 -17.56
N ALA A 339 8.25 3.30 -16.83
CA ALA A 339 8.29 3.26 -15.39
C ALA A 339 9.02 4.49 -14.80
N LEU A 340 10.18 4.89 -15.36
CA LEU A 340 10.90 6.08 -14.93
C LEU A 340 10.06 7.34 -15.11
N VAL A 341 9.37 7.48 -16.25
CA VAL A 341 8.45 8.60 -16.51
C VAL A 341 7.28 8.58 -15.53
N THR A 342 6.67 7.42 -15.27
CA THR A 342 5.61 7.30 -14.26
C THR A 342 6.09 7.72 -12.88
N LEU A 343 7.28 7.28 -12.46
CA LEU A 343 7.85 7.64 -11.18
C LEU A 343 8.05 9.15 -11.08
N ALA A 344 8.70 9.76 -12.07
CA ALA A 344 9.00 11.19 -12.08
C ALA A 344 7.73 12.04 -12.08
N ALA A 345 6.79 11.72 -12.98
CA ALA A 345 5.50 12.39 -13.07
C ALA A 345 4.68 12.26 -11.78
N THR A 346 4.64 11.08 -11.18
CA THR A 346 3.89 10.85 -9.93
C THR A 346 4.53 11.57 -8.75
N ALA A 347 5.85 11.48 -8.59
CA ALA A 347 6.60 12.12 -7.50
C ALA A 347 6.62 13.65 -7.59
N SER A 348 6.37 14.22 -8.78
CA SER A 348 6.33 15.68 -8.96
C SER A 348 5.19 16.37 -8.19
N GLY A 349 4.14 15.64 -7.82
CA GLY A 349 2.93 16.22 -7.21
C GLY A 349 2.12 17.10 -8.17
N MET A 350 2.40 17.04 -9.49
CA MET A 350 1.69 17.86 -10.48
C MET A 350 0.18 17.62 -10.47
N THR A 351 -0.58 18.69 -10.67
CA THR A 351 -2.02 18.65 -10.90
C THR A 351 -2.33 19.32 -12.23
N VAL A 352 -2.93 18.59 -13.16
CA VAL A 352 -3.28 19.10 -14.50
C VAL A 352 -4.77 18.84 -14.75
N ALA A 353 -5.51 19.86 -15.18
CA ALA A 353 -6.96 19.80 -15.37
C ALA A 353 -7.72 19.29 -14.12
N HIS A 354 -7.29 19.74 -12.94
CA HIS A 354 -7.76 19.27 -11.63
C HIS A 354 -7.52 17.78 -11.37
N VAL A 355 -6.69 17.09 -12.16
CA VAL A 355 -6.38 15.67 -11.97
C VAL A 355 -4.97 15.50 -11.42
N GLY A 356 -4.85 14.64 -10.40
CA GLY A 356 -3.62 14.45 -9.62
C GLY A 356 -2.51 13.67 -10.34
N SER A 357 -1.29 13.79 -9.82
CA SER A 357 -0.06 13.29 -10.45
C SER A 357 -0.04 11.78 -10.65
N ALA A 358 -0.66 10.99 -9.77
CA ALA A 358 -0.66 9.53 -9.88
C ALA A 358 -1.38 9.03 -11.14
N PHE A 359 -2.52 9.64 -11.48
CA PHE A 359 -3.24 9.31 -12.71
C PHE A 359 -2.41 9.70 -13.95
N TRP A 360 -1.91 10.94 -13.97
CA TRP A 360 -1.13 11.41 -15.12
C TRP A 360 0.19 10.68 -15.27
N GLY A 361 0.85 10.31 -14.19
CA GLY A 361 2.07 9.51 -14.21
C GLY A 361 1.82 8.12 -14.77
N LEU A 362 0.71 7.47 -14.39
CA LEU A 362 0.30 6.20 -14.99
C LEU A 362 0.06 6.34 -16.49
N LEU A 363 -0.71 7.35 -16.91
CA LEU A 363 -1.03 7.59 -18.32
C LEU A 363 0.23 7.90 -19.15
N ALA A 364 1.11 8.76 -18.64
CA ALA A 364 2.36 9.13 -19.30
C ALA A 364 3.29 7.92 -19.49
N GLY A 365 3.48 7.11 -18.44
CA GLY A 365 4.34 5.93 -18.56
C GLY A 365 3.76 4.83 -19.42
N VAL A 366 2.43 4.63 -19.40
CA VAL A 366 1.76 3.71 -20.34
C VAL A 366 1.94 4.22 -21.76
N GLY A 367 1.76 5.52 -22.00
CA GLY A 367 1.99 6.13 -23.32
C GLY A 367 3.42 5.89 -23.82
N VAL A 368 4.42 6.17 -22.98
CA VAL A 368 5.84 5.93 -23.31
C VAL A 368 6.10 4.44 -23.59
N HIS A 369 5.59 3.55 -22.74
CA HIS A 369 5.74 2.12 -22.94
C HIS A 369 5.14 1.65 -24.27
N LEU A 370 3.95 2.13 -24.64
CA LEU A 370 3.32 1.80 -25.91
C LEU A 370 4.11 2.35 -27.11
N VAL A 371 4.57 3.60 -27.05
CA VAL A 371 5.38 4.22 -28.12
C VAL A 371 6.67 3.45 -28.36
N LEU A 372 7.38 3.07 -27.30
CA LEU A 372 8.66 2.38 -27.40
C LEU A 372 8.50 0.91 -27.83
N GLN A 373 7.38 0.27 -27.49
CA GLN A 373 7.09 -1.10 -27.90
C GLN A 373 6.46 -1.22 -29.29
N TRP A 374 5.93 -0.14 -29.86
CA TRP A 374 5.27 -0.18 -31.17
C TRP A 374 6.19 -0.71 -32.27
N ARG A 375 7.46 -0.31 -32.28
CA ARG A 375 8.43 -0.73 -33.32
C ARG A 375 8.97 -2.16 -33.17
N GLN A 376 8.85 -2.78 -31.99
CA GLN A 376 9.33 -4.15 -31.77
C GLN A 376 8.34 -5.23 -32.24
N ARG A 377 7.12 -4.83 -32.64
CA ARG A 377 6.05 -5.73 -33.12
C ARG A 377 5.91 -5.80 -34.65
N LEU A 378 6.73 -5.06 -35.41
CA LEU A 378 6.81 -5.29 -36.85
C LEU A 378 7.50 -6.64 -37.06
N PRO A 379 6.93 -7.58 -37.83
CA PRO A 379 7.65 -8.77 -38.25
C PRO A 379 8.96 -8.30 -38.86
N ARG A 380 10.09 -8.86 -38.41
CA ARG A 380 11.25 -8.90 -39.29
C ARG A 380 10.80 -9.74 -40.47
N ASP A 381 10.41 -9.08 -41.56
CA ASP A 381 10.11 -9.73 -42.82
C ASP A 381 11.24 -10.70 -43.14
N ALA A 382 10.83 -11.89 -43.58
CA ALA A 382 11.68 -12.94 -44.04
C ALA A 382 12.79 -12.35 -44.92
N GLN A 383 14.03 -12.53 -44.49
CA GLN A 383 15.17 -12.36 -45.38
C GLN A 383 15.10 -13.49 -46.41
N PRO A 384 14.92 -13.21 -47.71
CA PRO A 384 14.95 -14.24 -48.73
C PRO A 384 16.40 -14.51 -49.05
N ASP A 385 17.00 -15.53 -48.44
CA ASP A 385 18.26 -16.06 -48.92
C ASP A 385 17.96 -16.99 -50.12
N ASP A 386 18.01 -16.35 -51.28
CA ASP A 386 18.48 -16.82 -52.59
C ASP A 386 18.22 -18.29 -52.98
N GLU A 387 17.32 -18.47 -53.94
CA GLU A 387 17.26 -19.65 -54.78
C GLU A 387 18.54 -19.75 -55.63
N THR A 388 19.18 -20.92 -55.65
CA THR A 388 19.68 -21.47 -56.91
C THR A 388 19.43 -22.99 -56.93
N PRO A 389 18.77 -23.54 -57.98
CA PRO A 389 18.41 -24.94 -58.04
C PRO A 389 19.39 -25.81 -58.85
N ASP A 390 19.44 -27.06 -58.40
CA ASP A 390 19.55 -28.32 -59.13
C ASP A 390 20.84 -28.82 -59.81
N HIS A 391 21.05 -30.10 -59.50
CA HIS A 391 21.50 -31.23 -60.31
C HIS A 391 22.94 -31.77 -60.20
N GLU A 392 22.97 -33.06 -59.82
CA GLU A 392 23.83 -34.20 -60.24
C GLU A 392 24.35 -34.99 -59.03
N ALA A 393 23.74 -36.13 -58.70
CA ALA A 393 24.01 -37.47 -59.23
C ALA A 393 25.21 -38.17 -58.56
N GLY A 394 25.02 -39.44 -58.19
CA GLY A 394 26.09 -40.35 -57.72
C GLY A 394 25.99 -40.65 -56.23
N VAL A 395 25.35 -41.74 -55.81
CA VAL A 395 25.91 -43.10 -55.76
C VAL A 395 27.04 -43.21 -54.71
N ASP A 396 26.72 -44.05 -53.73
CA ASP A 396 27.54 -45.06 -53.05
C ASP A 396 27.71 -45.01 -51.53
N ARG A 397 27.36 -46.20 -51.01
CA ARG A 397 27.75 -46.85 -49.77
C ARG A 397 29.13 -46.43 -49.26
N VAL A 398 29.31 -46.48 -47.94
CA VAL A 398 30.22 -47.44 -47.28
C VAL A 398 30.12 -47.26 -45.75
N GLU A 399 29.82 -48.37 -45.09
CA GLU A 399 30.07 -48.60 -43.65
C GLU A 399 31.54 -48.33 -43.31
N HIS A 400 31.84 -47.76 -42.15
CA HIS A 400 32.85 -48.34 -41.25
C HIS A 400 32.92 -47.64 -39.89
N ARG A 401 32.77 -48.50 -38.87
CA ARG A 401 33.28 -48.45 -37.48
C ARG A 401 32.63 -47.53 -36.46
#